data_AF-A0A7V2SYQ8-F1
#
_entry.id   AF-A0A7V2SYQ8-F1
#
_cell.length_a   1.000
_cell.length_b   1.000
_cell.length_c   1.000
_cell.angle_alpha   90.00
_cell.angle_beta   90.00
_cell.angle_gamma   90.00
#
_symmetry.space_group_name_H-M   'P 1'
#
loop_
_entity.id
_entity.type
_entity.pdbx_description
1 polymer ?
#
loop_
_entity_poly.entity_id
_entity_poly.type
_entity_poly.pdbx_seq_one_letter_code
_entity_poly.pdbx_strand_id
1 'polypeptide(L)'
;FFIRELGIQGAREAIQGARDYLIKKGYPRGPYLVAVNPVLDTTIHGERATEIYGKVGFDAITHYVYLPHWKGEYLQDYVELMEERAKEWGVFKQQSQLPYFPSVATGWDATPRAAVYKNIHPRRYPWWPVVVGNNPVAFGHYLGKALDFSRENAPCSLAFVASWNEWSEGHYLEPCTQWGFGWLSSVRAAKGV
;
A
#
# COMPACT_ATOMS: atom_id res chain seq x y z
N PHE A 1 -5.76 5.08 -12.83
CA PHE A 1 -5.97 6.39 -13.50
C PHE A 1 -5.00 6.55 -14.66
N PHE A 2 -3.69 6.74 -14.42
CA PHE A 2 -2.66 6.92 -15.46
C PHE A 2 -2.80 6.06 -16.73
N ILE A 3 -2.80 4.72 -16.59
CA ILE A 3 -2.92 3.79 -17.72
C ILE A 3 -4.29 3.88 -18.40
N ARG A 4 -5.35 4.10 -17.64
CA ARG A 4 -6.73 4.17 -18.16
C ARG A 4 -6.94 5.41 -19.02
N GLU A 5 -6.34 6.54 -18.63
CA GLU A 5 -6.50 7.81 -19.36
C GLU A 5 -5.60 7.88 -20.61
N LEU A 6 -4.36 7.37 -20.53
CA LEU A 6 -3.41 7.43 -21.65
C LEU A 6 -3.44 6.20 -22.57
N GLY A 7 -4.13 5.14 -22.16
CA GLY A 7 -3.98 3.82 -22.76
C GLY A 7 -2.61 3.20 -22.50
N ILE A 8 -2.45 1.92 -22.86
CA ILE A 8 -1.21 1.17 -22.63
C ILE A 8 -0.03 1.82 -23.37
N GLN A 9 -0.22 2.18 -24.64
CA GLN A 9 0.84 2.75 -25.47
C GLN A 9 1.24 4.16 -25.02
N GLY A 10 0.27 5.05 -24.76
CA GLY A 10 0.56 6.40 -24.29
C GLY A 10 1.23 6.41 -22.91
N ALA A 11 0.82 5.52 -22.01
CA ALA A 11 1.47 5.36 -20.71
C ALA A 11 2.93 4.88 -20.85
N ARG A 12 3.19 3.94 -21.77
CA ARG A 12 4.55 3.45 -22.07
C ARG A 12 5.45 4.56 -22.61
N GLU A 13 4.95 5.32 -23.58
CA GLU A 13 5.68 6.45 -24.17
C GLU A 13 5.99 7.53 -23.14
N ALA A 14 5.03 7.84 -22.25
CA ALA A 14 5.25 8.79 -21.16
C ALA A 14 6.34 8.35 -20.19
N ILE A 15 6.34 7.07 -19.76
CA ILE A 15 7.39 6.52 -18.89
C ILE A 15 8.74 6.53 -19.60
N GLN A 16 8.80 6.10 -20.86
CA GLN A 16 10.05 6.10 -21.62
C GLN A 16 10.58 7.52 -21.82
N GLY A 17 9.72 8.48 -22.14
CA GLY A 17 10.09 9.89 -22.28
C GLY A 17 10.69 10.46 -20.97
N ALA A 18 10.12 10.11 -19.82
CA ALA A 18 10.68 10.51 -18.52
C ALA A 18 12.06 9.88 -18.25
N ARG A 19 12.23 8.59 -18.60
CA ARG A 19 13.53 7.90 -18.53
C ARG A 19 14.57 8.57 -19.41
N ASP A 20 14.25 8.78 -20.69
CA ASP A 20 15.15 9.39 -21.67
C ASP A 20 15.56 10.81 -21.25
N TYR A 21 14.61 11.57 -20.72
CA TYR A 21 14.88 12.91 -20.19
C TYR A 21 15.90 12.86 -19.03
N LEU A 22 15.69 11.98 -18.05
CA LEU A 22 16.58 11.87 -16.90
C LEU A 22 17.96 11.33 -17.27
N ILE A 23 18.05 10.38 -18.20
CA ILE A 23 19.32 9.88 -18.73
C ILE A 23 20.10 11.02 -19.39
N LYS A 24 19.44 11.83 -20.23
CA LYS A 24 20.05 13.03 -20.86
C LYS A 24 20.52 14.07 -19.84
N LYS A 25 19.94 14.10 -18.63
CA LYS A 25 20.33 14.99 -17.52
C LYS A 25 21.43 14.39 -16.63
N GLY A 26 22.00 13.24 -16.98
CA GLY A 26 23.08 12.62 -16.23
C GLY A 26 22.61 11.66 -15.13
N TYR A 27 21.35 11.21 -15.16
CA TYR A 27 20.83 10.17 -14.29
C TYR A 27 20.75 8.83 -15.06
N PRO A 28 21.84 8.07 -15.18
CA PRO A 28 21.95 6.96 -16.14
C PRO A 28 21.00 5.80 -15.88
N ARG A 29 20.48 5.67 -14.65
CA ARG A 29 19.51 4.62 -14.27
C ARG A 29 18.06 5.08 -14.43
N GLY A 30 17.83 6.36 -14.75
CA GLY A 30 16.49 6.94 -14.78
C GLY A 30 15.77 6.84 -13.42
N PRO A 31 14.44 7.05 -13.41
CA PRO A 31 13.61 6.85 -12.22
C PRO A 31 13.29 5.36 -12.03
N TYR A 32 13.18 4.94 -10.77
CA TYR A 32 12.58 3.66 -10.40
C TYR A 32 11.11 3.87 -10.09
N LEU A 33 10.22 3.35 -10.93
CA LEU A 33 8.79 3.63 -10.87
C LEU A 33 8.02 2.48 -10.23
N VAL A 34 7.35 2.77 -9.12
CA VAL A 34 6.49 1.81 -8.41
C VAL A 34 5.02 2.12 -8.69
N ALA A 35 4.29 1.16 -9.26
CA ALA A 35 2.86 1.31 -9.46
C ALA A 35 2.11 1.10 -8.13
N VAL A 36 1.24 2.05 -7.76
CA VAL A 36 0.55 2.04 -6.47
C VAL A 36 -0.90 1.55 -6.62
N ASN A 37 -1.34 0.73 -5.66
CA ASN A 37 -2.67 0.13 -5.57
C ASN A 37 -3.01 -0.76 -6.79
N PRO A 38 -2.20 -1.79 -7.09
CA PRO A 38 -2.59 -2.80 -8.05
C PRO A 38 -3.87 -3.49 -7.59
N VAL A 39 -4.72 -3.89 -8.53
CA VAL A 39 -5.97 -4.57 -8.22
C VAL A 39 -5.91 -5.96 -8.85
N LEU A 40 -6.15 -6.99 -8.03
CA LEU A 40 -6.29 -8.36 -8.51
C LEU A 40 -7.59 -8.49 -9.34
N ASP A 41 -7.61 -9.42 -10.29
CA ASP A 41 -8.80 -9.85 -11.02
C ASP A 41 -9.59 -8.72 -11.72
N THR A 42 -8.89 -7.65 -12.09
CA THR A 42 -9.43 -6.54 -12.87
C THR A 42 -8.80 -6.51 -14.26
N THR A 43 -9.55 -6.07 -15.27
CA THR A 43 -9.04 -5.81 -16.61
C THR A 43 -8.97 -4.32 -16.91
N ILE A 44 -7.95 -3.91 -17.67
CA ILE A 44 -7.80 -2.55 -18.20
C ILE A 44 -7.57 -2.70 -19.70
N HIS A 45 -8.44 -2.08 -20.51
CA HIS A 45 -8.41 -2.22 -21.98
C HIS A 45 -8.41 -3.68 -22.48
N GLY A 46 -9.10 -4.59 -21.77
CA GLY A 46 -9.23 -5.99 -22.15
C GLY A 46 -8.08 -6.90 -21.69
N GLU A 47 -7.03 -6.35 -21.09
CA GLU A 47 -5.91 -7.11 -20.53
C GLU A 47 -5.98 -7.13 -18.99
N ARG A 48 -5.47 -8.19 -18.36
CA ARG A 48 -5.42 -8.27 -16.89
C ARG A 48 -4.52 -7.15 -16.35
N ALA A 49 -5.01 -6.37 -15.38
CA ALA A 49 -4.34 -5.19 -14.86
C ALA A 49 -2.91 -5.48 -14.38
N THR A 50 -2.71 -6.61 -13.69
CA THR A 50 -1.41 -7.05 -13.18
C THR A 50 -0.38 -7.29 -14.29
N GLU A 51 -0.79 -7.72 -15.48
CA GLU A 51 0.09 -7.98 -16.62
C GLU A 51 0.50 -6.70 -17.37
N ILE A 52 -0.18 -5.59 -17.12
CA ILE A 52 0.03 -4.33 -17.84
C ILE A 52 1.17 -3.51 -17.22
N TYR A 53 1.37 -3.59 -15.90
CA TYR A 53 2.34 -2.73 -15.19
C TYR A 53 3.76 -2.88 -15.77
N GLY A 54 4.23 -4.11 -15.96
CA GLY A 54 5.52 -4.37 -16.60
C GLY A 54 5.55 -3.94 -18.07
N LYS A 55 4.48 -4.18 -18.83
CA LYS A 55 4.36 -3.78 -20.25
C LYS A 55 4.48 -2.27 -20.45
N VAL A 56 3.96 -1.48 -19.51
CA VAL A 56 3.99 -0.01 -19.54
C VAL A 56 5.33 0.54 -19.05
N GLY A 57 6.12 -0.24 -18.30
CA GLY A 57 7.47 0.12 -17.87
C GLY A 57 7.60 0.49 -16.39
N PHE A 58 6.67 0.04 -15.53
CA PHE A 58 6.88 0.08 -14.08
C PHE A 58 7.92 -0.96 -13.65
N ASP A 59 8.70 -0.63 -12.63
CA ASP A 59 9.79 -1.47 -12.11
C ASP A 59 9.35 -2.33 -10.92
N ALA A 60 8.28 -1.93 -10.24
CA ALA A 60 7.71 -2.65 -9.10
C ALA A 60 6.24 -2.24 -8.88
N ILE A 61 5.59 -2.92 -7.93
CA ILE A 61 4.25 -2.60 -7.45
C ILE A 61 4.19 -2.53 -5.93
N THR A 62 3.27 -1.74 -5.41
CA THR A 62 2.99 -1.60 -3.97
C THR A 62 1.57 -1.10 -3.74
N HIS A 63 1.14 -1.00 -2.49
CA HIS A 63 -0.08 -0.29 -2.12
C HIS A 63 0.26 0.95 -1.29
N TYR A 64 -0.68 1.88 -1.20
CA TYR A 64 -0.62 2.91 -0.18
C TYR A 64 -1.10 2.33 1.16
N VAL A 65 -2.41 2.33 1.40
CA VAL A 65 -3.02 1.60 2.51
C VAL A 65 -3.57 0.27 1.99
N TYR A 66 -3.01 -0.85 2.46
CA TYR A 66 -3.52 -2.19 2.20
C TYR A 66 -3.79 -2.89 3.53
N LEU A 67 -5.00 -2.67 4.04
CA LEU A 67 -5.44 -3.20 5.32
C LEU A 67 -6.96 -3.52 5.28
N PRO A 68 -7.88 -2.53 5.25
CA PRO A 68 -9.31 -2.82 5.32
C PRO A 68 -9.86 -3.51 4.07
N HIS A 69 -10.88 -4.36 4.26
CA HIS A 69 -11.80 -4.79 3.21
C HIS A 69 -12.83 -3.69 2.93
N TRP A 70 -12.64 -2.92 1.86
CA TRP A 70 -13.54 -1.81 1.51
C TRP A 70 -15.01 -2.20 1.32
N LYS A 71 -15.26 -3.42 0.85
CA LYS A 71 -16.61 -4.00 0.67
C LYS A 71 -16.98 -5.01 1.76
N GLY A 72 -16.21 -5.08 2.84
CA GLY A 72 -16.43 -5.98 3.98
C GLY A 72 -17.40 -5.41 5.01
N GLU A 73 -17.36 -6.00 6.20
CA GLU A 73 -18.09 -5.55 7.41
C GLU A 73 -17.62 -4.18 7.89
N TYR A 74 -18.44 -3.53 8.73
CA TYR A 74 -18.13 -2.20 9.26
C TYR A 74 -16.90 -2.24 10.17
N LEU A 75 -16.95 -3.10 11.19
CA LEU A 75 -15.84 -3.35 12.10
C LEU A 75 -15.03 -4.53 11.59
N GLN A 76 -13.72 -4.35 11.51
CA GLN A 76 -12.80 -5.38 11.03
C GLN A 76 -11.65 -5.53 12.02
N ASP A 77 -11.27 -6.75 12.34
CA ASP A 77 -10.19 -7.03 13.27
C ASP A 77 -8.81 -6.83 12.60
N TYR A 78 -7.93 -6.08 13.27
CA TYR A 78 -6.61 -5.76 12.74
C TYR A 78 -5.72 -7.00 12.56
N VAL A 79 -5.76 -7.94 13.50
CA VAL A 79 -4.90 -9.14 13.49
C VAL A 79 -5.33 -10.07 12.37
N GLU A 80 -6.63 -10.24 12.17
CA GLU A 80 -7.16 -11.01 11.03
C GLU A 80 -6.75 -10.38 9.70
N LEU A 81 -6.93 -9.06 9.55
CA LEU A 81 -6.59 -8.35 8.33
C LEU A 81 -5.09 -8.44 8.02
N MET A 82 -4.20 -8.22 9.01
CA MET A 82 -2.76 -8.24 8.73
C MET A 82 -2.27 -9.62 8.26
N GLU A 83 -2.82 -10.71 8.82
CA GLU A 83 -2.49 -12.08 8.43
C GLU A 83 -3.03 -12.42 7.04
N GLU A 84 -4.19 -11.89 6.68
CA GLU A 84 -4.74 -12.03 5.33
C GLU A 84 -3.91 -11.26 4.30
N ARG A 85 -3.62 -9.97 4.56
CA ARG A 85 -2.85 -9.12 3.63
C ARG A 85 -1.46 -9.67 3.36
N ALA A 86 -0.80 -10.21 4.39
CA ALA A 86 0.51 -10.83 4.23
C ALA A 86 0.51 -12.00 3.23
N LYS A 87 -0.58 -12.77 3.14
CA LYS A 87 -0.71 -13.89 2.20
C LYS A 87 -0.91 -13.42 0.76
N GLU A 88 -1.49 -12.24 0.55
CA GLU A 88 -1.80 -11.70 -0.77
C GLU A 88 -0.58 -11.13 -1.50
N TRP A 89 0.47 -10.73 -0.79
CA TRP A 89 1.68 -10.14 -1.39
C TRP A 89 2.34 -11.04 -2.44
N GLY A 90 2.42 -12.35 -2.14
CA GLY A 90 2.94 -13.34 -3.08
C GLY A 90 2.11 -13.44 -4.37
N VAL A 91 0.80 -13.28 -4.25
CA VAL A 91 -0.13 -13.30 -5.39
C VAL A 91 0.10 -12.10 -6.30
N PHE A 92 0.26 -10.89 -5.74
CA PHE A 92 0.57 -9.70 -6.55
C PHE A 92 1.89 -9.83 -7.29
N LYS A 93 2.95 -10.30 -6.62
CA LYS A 93 4.25 -10.58 -7.25
C LYS A 93 4.09 -11.59 -8.39
N GLN A 94 3.42 -12.72 -8.13
CA GLN A 94 3.26 -13.78 -9.12
C GLN A 94 2.45 -13.32 -10.33
N GLN A 95 1.33 -12.62 -10.14
CA GLN A 95 0.49 -12.19 -11.26
C GLN A 95 1.12 -11.06 -12.07
N SER A 96 1.85 -10.15 -11.43
CA SER A 96 2.47 -9.01 -12.13
C SER A 96 3.82 -9.30 -12.75
N GLN A 97 4.50 -10.36 -12.29
CA GLN A 97 5.91 -10.65 -12.61
C GLN A 97 6.86 -9.48 -12.27
N LEU A 98 6.44 -8.58 -11.38
CA LEU A 98 7.23 -7.47 -10.85
C LEU A 98 7.51 -7.70 -9.35
N PRO A 99 8.60 -7.13 -8.81
CA PRO A 99 8.79 -7.01 -7.38
C PRO A 99 7.56 -6.35 -6.73
N TYR A 100 7.07 -6.95 -5.64
CA TYR A 100 6.06 -6.35 -4.79
C TYR A 100 6.72 -5.89 -3.50
N PHE A 101 6.62 -4.59 -3.21
CA PHE A 101 7.05 -4.03 -1.92
C PHE A 101 5.81 -3.90 -1.02
N PRO A 102 5.73 -4.63 0.10
CA PRO A 102 4.60 -4.50 1.02
C PRO A 102 4.47 -3.10 1.58
N SER A 103 3.22 -2.68 1.77
CA SER A 103 2.88 -1.49 2.56
C SER A 103 2.00 -1.92 3.71
N VAL A 104 2.43 -1.60 4.93
CA VAL A 104 1.71 -1.93 6.16
C VAL A 104 1.14 -0.66 6.78
N ALA A 105 0.03 -0.78 7.52
CA ALA A 105 -0.60 0.35 8.18
C ALA A 105 -0.83 0.06 9.66
N THR A 106 -0.81 1.09 10.51
CA THR A 106 -1.08 0.96 11.95
C THR A 106 -2.55 0.80 12.27
N GLY A 107 -3.46 1.08 11.33
CA GLY A 107 -4.90 1.00 11.52
C GLY A 107 -5.66 1.55 10.30
N TRP A 108 -6.96 1.77 10.47
CA TRP A 108 -7.79 2.54 9.53
C TRP A 108 -9.08 2.98 10.24
N ASP A 109 -9.28 4.29 10.36
CA ASP A 109 -10.53 4.90 10.79
C ASP A 109 -10.62 6.32 10.21
N ALA A 110 -11.38 6.46 9.12
CA ALA A 110 -11.64 7.75 8.49
C ALA A 110 -12.86 8.48 9.07
N THR A 111 -13.58 7.89 10.04
CA THR A 111 -14.80 8.49 10.58
C THR A 111 -14.62 9.88 11.18
N PRO A 112 -13.45 10.33 11.68
CA PRO A 112 -13.26 11.73 12.05
C PRO A 112 -13.42 12.74 10.90
N ARG A 113 -13.24 12.32 9.64
CA ARG A 113 -13.51 13.15 8.45
C ARG A 113 -15.00 13.23 8.10
N ALA A 114 -15.83 12.40 8.72
CA ALA A 114 -17.25 12.37 8.42
C ALA A 114 -17.95 13.64 8.91
N ALA A 115 -18.71 14.28 8.01
CA ALA A 115 -19.76 15.19 8.45
C ALA A 115 -20.80 14.41 9.26
N VAL A 116 -21.43 15.05 10.24
CA VAL A 116 -22.60 14.49 10.94
C VAL A 116 -23.69 14.25 9.90
N TYR A 117 -23.92 12.98 9.55
CA TYR A 117 -24.86 12.59 8.51
C TYR A 117 -26.03 11.81 9.12
N LYS A 118 -26.92 12.52 9.82
CA LYS A 118 -28.01 11.90 10.61
C LYS A 118 -27.43 10.82 11.55
N ASN A 119 -28.25 9.87 12.01
CA ASN A 119 -27.83 8.70 12.78
C ASN A 119 -27.48 7.50 11.86
N ILE A 120 -26.97 7.75 10.65
CA ILE A 120 -26.70 6.71 9.65
C ILE A 120 -25.23 6.81 9.24
N HIS A 121 -24.53 5.67 9.21
CA HIS A 121 -23.19 5.55 8.64
C HIS A 121 -23.30 4.97 7.22
N PRO A 122 -23.17 5.78 6.15
CA PRO A 122 -23.14 5.27 4.79
C PRO A 122 -22.04 4.20 4.61
N ARG A 123 -22.33 3.15 3.84
CA ARG A 123 -21.34 2.12 3.45
C ARG A 123 -20.37 2.63 2.38
N ARG A 124 -19.67 3.73 2.69
CA ARG A 124 -18.67 4.39 1.85
C ARG A 124 -17.78 5.31 2.69
N TYR A 125 -16.65 5.69 2.11
CA TYR A 125 -15.77 6.72 2.67
C TYR A 125 -16.52 8.04 2.98
N PRO A 126 -16.19 8.73 4.09
CA PRO A 126 -15.26 8.35 5.15
C PRO A 126 -15.88 7.50 6.28
N TRP A 127 -17.16 7.13 6.22
CA TRP A 127 -17.86 6.40 7.28
C TRP A 127 -17.61 4.88 7.32
N TRP A 128 -16.90 4.32 6.33
CA TRP A 128 -16.75 2.87 6.18
C TRP A 128 -15.42 2.48 5.52
N PRO A 129 -14.79 1.36 5.91
CA PRO A 129 -14.97 0.62 7.17
C PRO A 129 -14.14 1.24 8.31
N VAL A 130 -14.18 0.63 9.50
CA VAL A 130 -13.31 0.92 10.64
C VAL A 130 -12.57 -0.34 11.06
N VAL A 131 -11.26 -0.24 11.22
CA VAL A 131 -10.40 -1.32 11.71
C VAL A 131 -10.16 -1.13 13.20
N VAL A 132 -10.39 -2.19 13.98
CA VAL A 132 -10.28 -2.20 15.44
C VAL A 132 -9.28 -3.26 15.92
N GLY A 133 -8.87 -3.18 17.18
CA GLY A 133 -7.92 -4.14 17.78
C GLY A 133 -6.45 -3.89 17.42
N ASN A 134 -6.16 -2.82 16.68
CA ASN A 134 -4.80 -2.43 16.35
C ASN A 134 -4.02 -1.97 17.59
N ASN A 135 -2.76 -2.39 17.67
CA ASN A 135 -1.85 -2.03 18.76
C ASN A 135 -0.39 -2.15 18.29
N PRO A 136 0.58 -1.52 19.01
CA PRO A 136 1.98 -1.52 18.59
C PRO A 136 2.59 -2.92 18.38
N VAL A 137 2.22 -3.91 19.20
CA VAL A 137 2.77 -5.28 19.08
C VAL A 137 2.31 -5.93 17.78
N ALA A 138 1.01 -5.90 17.49
CA ALA A 138 0.45 -6.45 16.26
C ALA A 138 1.04 -5.75 15.01
N PHE A 139 1.15 -4.42 15.04
CA PHE A 139 1.80 -3.66 13.97
C PHE A 139 3.27 -4.06 13.78
N GLY A 140 4.02 -4.24 14.88
CA GLY A 140 5.40 -4.71 14.82
C GLY A 140 5.53 -6.06 14.14
N HIS A 141 4.64 -7.01 14.44
CA HIS A 141 4.57 -8.30 13.75
C HIS A 141 4.24 -8.15 12.26
N TYR A 142 3.28 -7.28 11.91
CA TYR A 142 2.92 -7.04 10.51
C TYR A 142 4.09 -6.46 9.71
N LEU A 143 4.81 -5.48 10.28
CA LEU A 143 6.00 -4.90 9.68
C LEU A 143 7.14 -5.92 9.57
N GLY A 144 7.33 -6.78 10.58
CA GLY A 144 8.30 -7.88 10.53
C GLY A 144 8.04 -8.79 9.32
N LYS A 145 6.79 -9.25 9.15
CA LYS A 145 6.38 -10.06 7.99
C LYS A 145 6.67 -9.35 6.66
N ALA A 146 6.40 -8.05 6.58
CA ALA A 146 6.68 -7.26 5.38
C ALA A 146 8.18 -7.20 5.05
N LEU A 147 9.03 -6.98 6.05
CA LEU A 147 10.48 -6.98 5.89
C LEU A 147 11.00 -8.35 5.48
N ASP A 148 10.50 -9.43 6.09
CA ASP A 148 10.85 -10.81 5.77
C ASP A 148 10.48 -11.15 4.32
N PHE A 149 9.25 -10.84 3.93
CA PHE A 149 8.79 -11.03 2.56
C PHE A 149 9.68 -10.31 1.54
N SER A 150 9.98 -9.03 1.77
CA SER A 150 10.84 -8.24 0.88
C SER A 150 12.26 -8.77 0.79
N ARG A 151 12.84 -9.25 1.89
CA ARG A 151 14.19 -9.88 1.89
C ARG A 151 14.24 -11.11 0.99
N GLU A 152 13.17 -11.89 0.96
CA GLU A 152 13.10 -13.13 0.19
C GLU A 152 12.67 -12.91 -1.27
N ASN A 153 11.90 -11.85 -1.54
CA ASN A 153 11.16 -11.72 -2.80
C ASN A 153 11.46 -10.47 -3.63
N ALA A 154 12.27 -9.54 -3.14
CA ALA A 154 12.55 -8.28 -3.83
C ALA A 154 14.07 -7.97 -3.91
N PRO A 155 14.50 -7.11 -4.86
CA PRO A 155 15.92 -6.74 -5.00
C PRO A 155 16.51 -6.02 -3.77
N CYS A 156 15.66 -5.47 -2.91
CA CYS A 156 16.05 -4.88 -1.64
C CYS A 156 14.97 -5.11 -0.58
N SER A 157 15.42 -5.12 0.68
CA SER A 157 14.55 -5.22 1.85
C SER A 157 13.83 -3.89 2.11
N LEU A 158 12.83 -3.57 1.29
CA LEU A 158 12.01 -2.37 1.40
C LEU A 158 10.57 -2.74 1.76
N ALA A 159 10.04 -2.07 2.79
CA ALA A 159 8.62 -2.07 3.12
C ALA A 159 8.18 -0.63 3.35
N PHE A 160 6.97 -0.30 2.91
CA PHE A 160 6.35 0.99 3.16
C PHE A 160 5.50 0.93 4.43
N VAL A 161 5.36 2.07 5.09
CA VAL A 161 4.40 2.25 6.18
C VAL A 161 3.46 3.38 5.80
N ALA A 162 2.16 3.06 5.73
CA ALA A 162 1.09 4.04 5.64
C ALA A 162 0.56 4.31 7.07
N SER A 163 0.88 5.44 7.68
CA SER A 163 1.70 6.54 7.18
C SER A 163 2.48 7.19 8.33
N TRP A 164 3.23 8.26 8.06
CA TRP A 164 3.81 9.05 9.15
C TRP A 164 2.73 9.68 10.03
N ASN A 165 1.77 10.40 9.44
CA ASN A 165 0.88 11.31 10.16
C ASN A 165 -0.55 11.44 9.56
N GLU A 166 -1.09 10.40 8.94
CA GLU A 166 -2.49 10.40 8.45
C GLU A 166 -3.48 10.14 9.60
N TRP A 167 -3.51 11.09 10.53
CA TRP A 167 -4.38 11.09 11.70
C TRP A 167 -5.85 10.98 11.35
N SER A 168 -6.25 11.71 10.31
CA SER A 168 -7.65 11.81 9.92
C SER A 168 -8.20 10.56 9.23
N GLU A 169 -7.34 9.57 8.91
CA GLU A 169 -7.76 8.23 8.48
C GLU A 169 -7.28 7.13 9.45
N GLY A 170 -6.78 7.50 10.63
CA GLY A 170 -6.47 6.56 11.70
C GLY A 170 -5.24 5.66 11.44
N HIS A 171 -4.39 5.99 10.47
CA HIS A 171 -3.14 5.28 10.19
C HIS A 171 -1.93 6.22 10.27
N TYR A 172 -1.36 6.31 11.46
CA TYR A 172 -0.24 7.20 11.76
C TYR A 172 0.83 6.46 12.57
N LEU A 173 2.10 6.84 12.36
CA LEU A 173 3.26 6.43 13.16
C LEU A 173 3.65 7.49 14.19
N GLU A 174 3.24 8.74 13.98
CA GLU A 174 3.54 9.86 14.86
C GLU A 174 3.15 9.52 16.32
N PRO A 175 3.98 9.91 17.31
CA PRO A 175 3.67 9.65 18.71
C PRO A 175 2.31 10.20 19.11
N CYS A 176 1.53 9.40 19.82
CA CYS A 176 0.17 9.75 20.21
C CYS A 176 -0.04 9.64 21.71
N THR A 177 -1.15 10.19 22.20
CA THR A 177 -1.50 10.11 23.63
C THR A 177 -1.79 8.68 24.09
N GLN A 178 -2.34 7.84 23.22
CA GLN A 178 -2.70 6.45 23.54
C GLN A 178 -1.47 5.53 23.65
N TRP A 179 -0.49 5.68 22.77
CA TRP A 179 0.64 4.75 22.65
C TRP A 179 2.00 5.39 22.89
N GLY A 180 2.09 6.70 23.09
CA GLY A 180 3.35 7.43 23.17
C GLY A 180 4.22 7.12 21.95
N PHE A 181 5.43 6.61 22.20
CA PHE A 181 6.37 6.15 21.17
C PHE A 181 6.16 4.69 20.73
N GLY A 182 5.03 4.07 21.08
CA GLY A 182 4.77 2.65 20.85
C GLY A 182 4.97 2.22 19.40
N TRP A 183 4.39 2.94 18.43
CA TRP A 183 4.55 2.64 17.01
C TRP A 183 6.01 2.69 16.56
N LEU A 184 6.74 3.74 16.94
CA LEU A 184 8.15 3.91 16.60
C LEU A 184 9.04 2.86 17.27
N SER A 185 8.70 2.45 18.50
CA SER A 185 9.37 1.37 19.21
C SER A 185 9.18 0.04 18.49
N SER A 186 7.99 -0.22 17.94
CA SER A 186 7.73 -1.39 17.09
C SER A 186 8.50 -1.35 15.77
N VAL A 187 8.62 -0.18 15.12
CA VAL A 187 9.47 -0.03 13.92
C VAL A 187 10.92 -0.35 14.26
N ARG A 188 11.42 0.19 15.37
CA ARG A 188 12.78 -0.04 15.85
C ARG A 188 13.02 -1.54 16.10
N ALA A 189 12.13 -2.20 16.85
CA ALA A 189 12.21 -3.63 17.14
C ALA A 189 12.16 -4.50 15.87
N ALA A 190 11.25 -4.21 14.94
CA ALA A 190 11.13 -4.96 13.69
C ALA A 190 12.38 -4.84 12.79
N LYS A 191 13.09 -3.70 12.86
CA LYS A 191 14.36 -3.50 12.15
C LYS A 191 15.57 -4.11 12.85
N GLY A 192 15.43 -4.57 14.10
CA GLY A 192 16.53 -5.14 14.89
C GLY A 192 17.61 -4.13 15.32
N VAL A 193 17.24 -2.86 15.56
CA VAL A 193 18.16 -1.76 15.95
C VAL A 193 17.79 -1.11 17.28
#